data_AF-D9Q2J7-F1
#
_entry.id   AF-D9Q2J7-F1
#
_cell.length_a   1.000
_cell.length_b   1.000
_cell.length_c   1.000
_cell.angle_alpha   90.00
_cell.angle_beta   90.00
_cell.angle_gamma   90.00
#
_symmetry.space_group_name_H-M   'P 1'
#
loop_
_entity.id
_entity.type
_entity.pdbx_description
1 polymer ?
#
loop_
_entity_poly.entity_id
_entity_poly.type
_entity_poly.pdbx_seq_one_letter_code
_entity_poly.pdbx_strand_id
1 'polypeptide(L)'
;MFAEAAQRCEESPAECPQIAESILRTMCPNVNMCSVTAVKSRGDFSWIESVLSTGVPDGRHRLILYVLSRYLANVKGLNEADAVNEIRGFLERSCKNFGNCSKVYDSWIRNVVSKVKSGGWKPWSLEKLKEKDPDLYNTVLKLISESGKGQVDTLSATRS
;
A
#
# COMPACT_ATOMS: atom_id res chain seq x y z
N MET A 1 -16.83 -0.56 31.43
CA MET A 1 -17.10 0.13 30.15
C MET A 1 -17.30 -0.85 28.99
N PHE A 2 -16.29 -1.46 28.37
CA PHE A 2 -16.54 -2.37 27.23
C PHE A 2 -17.14 -3.73 27.61
N ALA A 3 -16.68 -4.34 28.71
CA ALA A 3 -17.26 -5.59 29.21
C ALA A 3 -18.73 -5.43 29.63
N GLU A 4 -19.05 -4.30 30.25
CA GLU A 4 -20.41 -3.93 30.67
C GLU A 4 -21.33 -3.64 29.48
N ALA A 5 -20.79 -3.05 28.40
CA ALA A 5 -21.52 -2.86 27.16
C ALA A 5 -21.81 -4.17 26.41
N ALA A 6 -20.85 -5.09 26.41
CA ALA A 6 -21.02 -6.41 25.81
C ALA A 6 -22.13 -7.20 26.52
N GLN A 7 -22.15 -7.16 27.86
CA GLN A 7 -23.18 -7.81 28.66
C GLN A 7 -24.58 -7.22 28.39
N ARG A 8 -24.70 -5.90 28.27
CA ARG A 8 -25.98 -5.24 27.94
C ARG A 8 -26.46 -5.52 26.51
N CYS A 9 -25.53 -5.74 25.58
CA CYS A 9 -25.84 -6.18 24.22
C CYS A 9 -26.36 -7.62 24.19
N GLU A 10 -25.87 -8.50 25.06
CA GLU A 10 -26.36 -9.88 25.20
C GLU A 10 -27.78 -9.90 25.80
N GLU A 11 -28.08 -8.99 26.73
CA GLU A 11 -29.39 -8.89 27.39
C GLU A 11 -30.48 -8.24 26.51
N SER A 12 -30.14 -7.26 25.67
CA SER A 12 -31.06 -6.64 24.71
C SER A 12 -30.42 -6.49 23.32
N PRO A 13 -30.50 -7.53 22.46
CA PRO A 13 -29.91 -7.51 21.13
C PRO A 13 -30.46 -6.40 20.23
N ALA A 14 -31.72 -6.00 20.44
CA ALA A 14 -32.38 -4.94 19.67
C ALA A 14 -31.83 -3.53 19.98
N GLU A 15 -31.30 -3.32 21.19
CA GLU A 15 -30.75 -2.04 21.65
C GLU A 15 -29.22 -1.97 21.48
N CYS A 16 -28.57 -3.09 21.19
CA CYS A 16 -27.12 -3.16 21.03
C CYS A 16 -26.53 -2.12 20.04
N PRO A 17 -27.17 -1.82 18.88
CA PRO A 17 -26.68 -0.77 17.98
C PRO A 17 -26.60 0.62 18.65
N GLN A 18 -27.55 0.95 19.53
CA GLN A 18 -27.62 2.24 20.22
C GLN A 18 -26.58 2.32 21.34
N ILE A 19 -26.36 1.20 22.03
CA ILE A 19 -25.30 1.05 23.04
C ILE A 19 -23.93 1.24 22.39
N ALA A 20 -23.68 0.57 21.25
CA ALA A 20 -22.44 0.72 20.49
C ALA A 20 -22.23 2.18 20.04
N GLU A 21 -23.26 2.86 19.53
CA GLU A 21 -23.18 4.25 19.11
C GLU A 21 -22.84 5.19 20.28
N SER A 22 -23.42 4.96 21.45
CA SER A 22 -23.14 5.77 22.66
C SER A 22 -21.68 5.66 23.13
N ILE A 23 -21.09 4.47 23.02
CA ILE A 23 -19.70 4.21 23.38
C ILE A 23 -18.78 4.85 22.36
N LEU A 24 -19.08 4.70 21.07
CA LEU A 24 -18.35 5.35 20.00
C LEU A 24 -18.36 6.87 20.18
N ARG A 25 -19.51 7.49 20.47
CA ARG A 25 -19.59 8.94 20.75
C ARG A 25 -18.79 9.37 21.98
N THR A 26 -18.77 8.55 23.03
CA THR A 26 -18.02 8.84 24.27
C THR A 26 -16.51 8.74 24.05
N MET A 27 -16.07 7.71 23.34
CA MET A 27 -14.67 7.46 23.00
C MET A 27 -14.16 8.42 21.93
N CYS A 28 -15.06 8.89 21.07
CA CYS A 28 -14.76 9.69 19.89
C CYS A 28 -15.60 10.96 19.87
N PRO A 29 -15.36 11.90 20.79
CA PRO A 29 -16.15 13.13 20.88
C PRO A 29 -15.92 14.06 19.68
N ASN A 30 -14.88 13.82 18.88
CA ASN A 30 -14.62 14.53 17.63
C ASN A 30 -14.35 13.55 16.49
N VAL A 31 -15.01 13.77 15.35
CA VAL A 31 -14.84 12.99 14.11
C VAL A 31 -13.39 12.96 13.60
N ASN A 32 -12.56 13.93 14.00
CA ASN A 32 -11.13 13.97 13.70
C ASN A 32 -10.30 13.00 14.55
N MET A 33 -10.81 12.56 15.71
CA MET A 33 -10.11 11.60 16.58
C MET A 33 -10.47 10.14 16.29
N CYS A 34 -11.62 9.87 15.67
CA CYS A 34 -12.01 8.55 15.20
C CYS A 34 -12.62 8.59 13.80
N SER A 35 -11.87 9.13 12.86
CA SER A 35 -12.24 9.09 11.44
C SER A 35 -12.20 7.63 10.95
N VAL A 36 -13.34 6.95 11.06
CA VAL A 36 -13.65 5.74 10.28
C VAL A 36 -14.36 6.13 8.96
N THR A 37 -14.71 7.40 8.77
CA THR A 37 -15.29 7.92 7.52
C THR A 37 -14.29 8.73 6.72
N ALA A 38 -13.95 8.18 5.54
CA ALA A 38 -13.42 8.85 4.36
C ALA A 38 -12.28 9.84 4.62
N VAL A 39 -11.09 9.29 4.83
CA VAL A 39 -9.84 9.98 4.48
C VAL A 39 -10.04 10.56 3.08
N LYS A 40 -10.09 11.90 2.93
CA LYS A 40 -9.90 12.57 1.62
C LYS A 40 -8.78 11.81 0.94
N SER A 41 -9.07 11.07 -0.14
CA SER A 41 -8.19 10.01 -0.63
C SER A 41 -6.77 10.56 -0.77
N ARG A 42 -5.92 10.31 0.24
CA ARG A 42 -4.50 10.19 -0.01
C ARG A 42 -4.48 9.11 -1.08
N GLY A 43 -4.18 9.50 -2.33
CA GLY A 43 -4.48 8.68 -3.51
C GLY A 43 -4.14 7.23 -3.23
N ASP A 44 -5.02 6.30 -3.60
CA ASP A 44 -4.83 4.91 -3.23
C ASP A 44 -3.47 4.42 -3.73
N PHE A 45 -2.54 4.26 -2.79
CA PHE A 45 -1.17 3.81 -3.03
C PHE A 45 -1.02 2.33 -2.67
N SER A 46 -2.11 1.62 -2.38
CA SER A 46 -2.10 0.18 -2.08
C SER A 46 -1.40 -0.61 -3.19
N TRP A 47 -1.63 -0.24 -4.45
CA TRP A 47 -0.96 -0.85 -5.59
C TRP A 47 0.57 -0.66 -5.57
N ILE A 48 1.08 0.45 -5.03
CA ILE A 48 2.53 0.66 -4.87
C ILE A 48 3.08 -0.30 -3.83
N GLU A 49 2.38 -0.50 -2.72
CA GLU A 49 2.77 -1.46 -1.69
C GLU A 49 2.69 -2.91 -2.22
N SER A 50 1.71 -3.24 -3.06
CA SER A 50 1.67 -4.53 -3.77
C SER A 50 2.87 -4.69 -4.71
N VAL A 51 3.24 -3.66 -5.46
CA VAL A 51 4.44 -3.69 -6.32
C VAL A 51 5.72 -3.83 -5.49
N LEU A 52 5.83 -3.12 -4.37
CA LEU A 52 6.98 -3.23 -3.46
C LEU A 52 7.09 -4.65 -2.90
N SER A 53 5.99 -5.24 -2.45
CA SER A 53 5.95 -6.56 -1.81
C SER A 53 6.04 -7.73 -2.79
N THR A 54 5.67 -7.56 -4.05
CA THR A 54 5.75 -8.62 -5.07
C THR A 54 7.00 -8.50 -5.94
N GLY A 55 7.47 -7.29 -6.23
CA GLY A 55 8.44 -7.06 -7.30
C GLY A 55 7.76 -6.98 -8.68
N VAL A 56 8.55 -6.85 -9.74
CA VAL A 56 8.05 -6.80 -11.12
C VAL A 56 8.93 -7.59 -12.10
N PRO A 57 8.37 -8.10 -13.22
CA PRO A 57 9.14 -8.75 -14.26
C PRO A 57 9.98 -7.77 -15.10
N ASP A 58 9.50 -6.54 -15.33
CA ASP A 58 10.24 -5.51 -16.06
C ASP A 58 9.93 -4.09 -15.54
N GLY A 59 10.76 -3.11 -15.90
CA GLY A 59 10.53 -1.70 -15.62
C GLY A 59 11.01 -1.21 -14.25
N ARG A 60 11.82 -2.02 -13.55
CA ARG A 60 12.34 -1.73 -12.19
C ARG A 60 12.96 -0.33 -12.06
N HIS A 61 13.84 0.06 -12.99
CA HIS A 61 14.45 1.40 -12.97
C HIS A 61 13.41 2.53 -13.12
N ARG A 62 12.44 2.35 -14.02
CA ARG A 62 11.39 3.34 -14.30
C ARG A 62 10.45 3.49 -13.10
N LEU A 63 10.08 2.38 -12.46
CA LEU A 63 9.32 2.39 -11.20
C LEU A 63 10.08 3.06 -10.07
N ILE A 64 11.37 2.72 -9.88
CA ILE A 64 12.19 3.36 -8.85
C ILE A 64 12.22 4.88 -9.05
N LEU A 65 12.44 5.34 -10.28
CA LEU A 65 12.58 6.77 -10.59
C LEU A 65 11.28 7.57 -10.45
N TYR A 66 10.16 7.03 -10.97
CA TYR A 66 8.92 7.80 -11.10
C TYR A 66 7.88 7.52 -10.03
N VAL A 67 8.01 6.40 -9.30
CA VAL A 67 6.99 5.93 -8.36
C VAL A 67 7.60 5.62 -6.99
N LEU A 68 8.41 4.56 -6.89
CA LEU A 68 8.80 3.98 -5.60
C LEU A 68 9.62 4.95 -4.76
N SER A 69 10.67 5.56 -5.31
CA SER A 69 11.49 6.52 -4.55
C SER A 69 10.67 7.70 -4.03
N ARG A 70 9.76 8.22 -4.85
CA ARG A 70 8.90 9.37 -4.54
C ARG A 70 7.86 9.02 -3.48
N TYR A 71 7.27 7.83 -3.60
CA TYR A 71 6.33 7.31 -2.60
C TYR A 71 7.03 7.10 -1.26
N LEU A 72 8.13 6.35 -1.24
CA LEU A 72 8.87 6.02 -0.02
C LEU A 72 9.38 7.28 0.70
N ALA A 73 9.96 8.23 -0.05
CA ALA A 73 10.54 9.44 0.55
C ALA A 73 9.48 10.50 0.93
N ASN A 74 8.51 10.77 0.05
CA ASN A 74 7.66 11.97 0.15
C ASN A 74 6.18 11.69 0.44
N VAL A 75 5.78 10.42 0.51
CA VAL A 75 4.43 10.00 0.93
C VAL A 75 4.51 9.17 2.20
N LYS A 76 5.31 8.09 2.19
CA LYS A 76 5.57 7.25 3.36
C LYS A 76 6.52 7.92 4.37
N GLY A 77 7.30 8.90 3.93
CA GLY A 77 8.10 9.77 4.80
C GLY A 77 9.39 9.13 5.31
N LEU A 78 9.90 8.09 4.64
CA LEU A 78 11.10 7.39 5.09
C LEU A 78 12.35 8.27 5.00
N ASN A 79 13.34 7.97 5.84
CA ASN A 79 14.68 8.50 5.66
C ASN A 79 15.34 7.86 4.41
N GLU A 80 16.46 8.44 3.95
CA GLU A 80 17.09 7.96 2.71
C GLU A 80 17.59 6.52 2.83
N ALA A 81 18.13 6.12 3.98
CA ALA A 81 18.65 4.78 4.22
C ALA A 81 17.52 3.72 4.17
N ASP A 82 16.41 3.99 4.84
CA ASP A 82 15.25 3.10 4.87
C ASP A 82 14.59 2.99 3.49
N ALA A 83 14.46 4.10 2.77
CA ALA A 83 13.95 4.09 1.40
C ALA A 83 14.84 3.26 0.45
N VAL A 84 16.16 3.36 0.60
CA VAL A 84 17.12 2.54 -0.18
C VAL A 84 16.97 1.06 0.18
N ASN A 85 16.81 0.72 1.46
CA ASN A 85 16.60 -0.66 1.91
C ASN A 85 15.30 -1.26 1.35
N GLU A 86 14.21 -0.50 1.35
CA GLU A 86 12.94 -0.93 0.73
C GLU A 86 13.08 -1.18 -0.77
N ILE A 87 13.81 -0.31 -1.47
CA ILE A 87 14.08 -0.50 -2.91
C ILE A 87 14.95 -1.74 -3.14
N ARG A 88 15.93 -2.04 -2.28
CA ARG A 88 16.70 -3.29 -2.36
C ARG A 88 15.81 -4.51 -2.18
N GLY A 89 14.94 -4.51 -1.17
CA GLY A 89 13.97 -5.59 -0.97
C GLY A 89 13.06 -5.78 -2.20
N PHE A 90 12.61 -4.68 -2.82
CA PHE A 90 11.85 -4.74 -4.07
C PHE A 90 12.65 -5.40 -5.22
N LEU A 91 13.94 -5.07 -5.37
CA LEU A 91 14.81 -5.65 -6.39
C LEU A 91 15.05 -7.15 -6.15
N GLU A 92 15.26 -7.54 -4.90
CA GLU A 92 15.40 -8.95 -4.49
C GLU A 92 14.13 -9.75 -4.80
N ARG A 93 12.95 -9.20 -4.47
CA ARG A 93 11.66 -9.84 -4.78
C ARG A 93 11.40 -9.92 -6.27
N SER A 94 11.82 -8.92 -7.03
CA SER A 94 11.75 -8.97 -8.51
C SER A 94 12.63 -10.08 -9.09
N CYS A 95 13.82 -10.30 -8.52
CA CYS A 95 14.69 -11.41 -8.89
C CYS A 95 14.08 -12.77 -8.50
N LYS A 96 13.64 -12.91 -7.25
CA LYS A 96 13.07 -14.16 -6.72
C LYS A 96 11.79 -14.59 -7.43
N ASN A 97 10.88 -13.66 -7.70
CA ASN A 97 9.54 -13.97 -8.20
C ASN A 97 9.46 -13.98 -9.74
N PHE A 98 10.32 -13.21 -10.42
CA PHE A 98 10.25 -13.04 -11.88
C PHE A 98 11.57 -13.30 -12.61
N GLY A 99 12.62 -13.72 -11.91
CA GLY A 99 13.95 -13.96 -12.51
C GLY A 99 14.67 -12.68 -12.95
N ASN A 100 14.14 -11.48 -12.67
CA ASN A 100 14.77 -10.22 -13.07
C ASN A 100 15.84 -9.80 -12.06
N CYS A 101 17.00 -10.44 -12.16
CA CYS A 101 18.13 -10.26 -11.26
C CYS A 101 19.17 -9.27 -11.80
N SER A 102 18.86 -8.50 -12.85
CA SER A 102 19.85 -7.57 -13.41
C SER A 102 20.23 -6.49 -12.38
N LYS A 103 21.49 -6.10 -12.40
CA LYS A 103 22.09 -5.25 -11.36
C LYS A 103 21.53 -3.83 -11.43
N VAL A 104 21.13 -3.29 -10.28
CA VAL A 104 20.84 -1.87 -10.08
C VAL A 104 21.80 -1.37 -9.00
N TYR A 105 22.56 -0.31 -9.30
CA TYR A 105 23.61 0.16 -8.42
C TYR A 105 23.04 0.97 -7.24
N ASP A 106 23.48 0.66 -6.03
CA ASP A 106 23.12 1.41 -4.83
C ASP A 106 23.39 2.92 -4.93
N SER A 107 24.51 3.30 -5.58
CA SER A 107 24.85 4.71 -5.80
C SER A 107 23.81 5.43 -6.64
N TRP A 108 23.25 4.75 -7.65
CA TRP A 108 22.16 5.27 -8.45
C TRP A 108 20.87 5.40 -7.63
N ILE A 109 20.52 4.38 -6.83
CA ILE A 109 19.32 4.41 -5.98
C ILE A 109 19.40 5.56 -4.96
N ARG A 110 20.54 5.70 -4.26
CA ARG A 110 20.78 6.78 -3.30
C ARG A 110 20.63 8.15 -3.95
N ASN A 111 21.23 8.35 -5.12
CA ASN A 111 21.13 9.61 -5.87
C ASN A 111 19.67 9.92 -6.24
N VAL A 112 18.93 8.93 -6.75
CA VAL A 112 17.50 9.10 -7.07
C VAL A 112 16.71 9.48 -5.82
N VAL A 113 16.83 8.71 -4.73
CA VAL A 113 16.12 8.96 -3.47
C VAL A 113 16.41 10.37 -2.93
N SER A 114 17.69 10.77 -2.92
CA SER A 114 18.09 12.09 -2.42
C SER A 114 17.54 13.23 -3.28
N LYS A 115 17.59 13.10 -4.60
CA LYS A 115 17.02 14.08 -5.54
C LYS A 115 15.50 14.20 -5.41
N VAL A 116 14.78 13.08 -5.33
CA VAL A 116 13.32 13.15 -5.22
C VAL A 116 12.89 13.70 -3.86
N LYS A 117 13.65 13.41 -2.79
CA LYS A 117 13.38 13.90 -1.44
C LYS A 117 13.58 15.41 -1.35
N SER A 118 14.73 15.91 -1.82
CA SER A 118 14.99 17.35 -1.86
C SER A 118 14.04 18.10 -2.79
N GLY A 119 13.64 17.50 -3.91
CA GLY A 119 12.67 18.08 -4.85
C GLY A 119 11.20 17.98 -4.42
N GLY A 120 10.86 17.23 -3.38
CA GLY A 120 9.48 17.03 -2.91
C GLY A 120 8.54 16.37 -3.93
N TRP A 121 9.07 15.65 -4.93
CA TRP A 121 8.27 15.11 -6.03
C TRP A 121 7.32 14.01 -5.57
N LYS A 122 6.10 14.01 -6.10
CA LYS A 122 5.09 12.98 -5.85
C LYS A 122 5.17 11.82 -6.86
N PRO A 123 4.81 10.59 -6.45
CA PRO A 123 4.78 9.44 -7.36
C PRO A 123 3.80 9.69 -8.52
N TRP A 124 4.08 9.11 -9.68
CA TRP A 124 3.12 9.10 -10.78
C TRP A 124 1.86 8.31 -10.39
N SER A 125 0.70 8.83 -10.80
CA SER A 125 -0.55 8.07 -10.74
C SER A 125 -0.57 6.98 -11.82
N LEU A 126 -1.49 6.03 -11.68
CA LEU A 126 -1.73 5.01 -12.71
C LEU A 126 -2.11 5.64 -14.06
N GLU A 127 -2.90 6.72 -14.05
CA GLU A 127 -3.26 7.48 -15.26
C GLU A 127 -2.02 8.08 -15.95
N LYS A 128 -1.12 8.67 -15.16
CA LYS A 128 0.12 9.24 -15.70
C LYS A 128 1.08 8.16 -16.21
N LEU A 129 1.14 7.02 -15.53
CA LEU A 129 1.84 5.84 -16.05
C LEU A 129 1.24 5.39 -17.39
N LYS A 130 -0.08 5.28 -17.49
CA LYS A 130 -0.77 4.90 -18.73
C LYS A 130 -0.45 5.85 -19.89
N GLU A 131 -0.39 7.14 -19.60
CA GLU A 131 -0.09 8.17 -20.61
C GLU A 131 1.39 8.15 -21.05
N LYS A 132 2.32 8.06 -20.10
CA LYS A 132 3.76 8.26 -20.38
C LYS A 132 4.53 6.97 -20.63
N ASP A 133 4.04 5.85 -20.11
CA ASP A 133 4.68 4.54 -20.20
C ASP A 133 3.63 3.41 -20.20
N PRO A 134 2.93 3.21 -21.33
CA PRO A 134 1.87 2.21 -21.44
C PRO A 134 2.35 0.78 -21.13
N ASP A 135 3.59 0.44 -21.49
CA ASP A 135 4.15 -0.90 -21.25
C ASP A 135 4.35 -1.15 -19.76
N LEU A 136 4.90 -0.16 -19.04
CA LEU A 136 5.03 -0.26 -17.59
C LEU A 136 3.66 -0.29 -16.90
N TYR A 137 2.71 0.53 -17.36
CA TYR A 137 1.34 0.51 -16.87
C TYR A 137 0.70 -0.88 -17.01
N ASN A 138 0.81 -1.49 -18.20
CA ASN A 138 0.26 -2.82 -18.46
C ASN A 138 0.91 -3.90 -17.58
N THR A 139 2.22 -3.78 -17.34
CA THR A 139 2.95 -4.69 -16.44
C THR A 139 2.42 -4.57 -15.01
N VAL A 140 2.27 -3.35 -14.50
CA VAL A 140 1.73 -3.08 -13.17
C VAL A 140 0.29 -3.56 -13.05
N LEU A 141 -0.55 -3.33 -14.07
CA LEU A 141 -1.95 -3.73 -14.06
C LEU A 141 -2.14 -5.24 -13.98
N LYS A 142 -1.34 -6.01 -14.74
CA LYS A 142 -1.35 -7.49 -14.68
C LYS A 142 -1.04 -7.99 -13.27
N LEU A 143 0.00 -7.43 -12.63
CA LEU A 143 0.38 -7.80 -11.27
C LEU A 143 -0.72 -7.52 -10.24
N ILE A 144 -1.36 -6.36 -10.35
CA ILE A 144 -2.48 -6.00 -9.46
C ILE A 144 -3.66 -6.96 -9.65
N SER A 145 -3.95 -7.35 -10.90
CA SER A 145 -5.04 -8.27 -11.21
C SER A 145 -4.79 -9.70 -10.74
N GLU A 146 -3.54 -10.14 -10.73
CA GLU A 146 -3.13 -11.49 -10.31
C GLU A 146 -3.06 -11.60 -8.77
N SER A 147 -2.64 -10.53 -8.10
CA SER A 147 -2.60 -10.47 -6.62
C SER A 147 -4.00 -10.59 -5.99
N GLY A 148 -5.06 -10.24 -6.73
CA GLY A 148 -6.46 -10.40 -6.29
C GLY A 148 -7.04 -11.81 -6.46
N LYS A 149 -6.38 -12.71 -7.20
CA LYS A 149 -6.89 -14.09 -7.42
C LYS A 149 -6.50 -15.07 -6.31
N GLY A 150 -5.53 -14.73 -5.46
CA GLY A 150 -5.06 -15.58 -4.37
C GLY A 150 -6.01 -15.71 -3.16
N GLN A 151 -7.16 -15.03 -3.16
CA GLN A 151 -8.11 -15.06 -2.04
C GLN A 151 -9.34 -15.96 -2.29
N VAL A 152 -9.52 -16.49 -3.51
CA VAL A 152 -10.72 -17.28 -3.88
C VAL A 152 -10.50 -18.79 -3.74
N ASP A 153 -9.24 -19.25 -3.73
CA ASP A 153 -8.93 -20.69 -3.79
C ASP A 153 -8.77 -21.38 -2.42
N THR A 154 -8.88 -20.65 -1.30
CA THR A 154 -8.76 -21.23 0.05
C THR A 154 -10.11 -21.64 0.67
N LEU A 155 -11.24 -21.33 0.03
CA LEU A 155 -12.58 -21.64 0.56
C LEU A 155 -13.21 -22.93 0.00
N SER A 156 -12.54 -23.66 -0.89
CA SER A 156 -13.08 -24.88 -1.53
C SER A 156 -12.49 -26.20 -1.01
N ALA A 157 -11.60 -26.18 0.00
CA ALA A 157 -10.89 -27.38 0.47
C ALA A 157 -11.39 -27.97 1.81
N THR A 158 -12.63 -27.67 2.23
CA THR A 158 -13.28 -28.31 3.39
C THR A 158 -14.68 -28.84 3.06
N ARG A 159 -14.79 -29.62 1.99
CA ARG A 159 -15.86 -30.62 1.80
C ARG A 159 -15.34 -31.79 0.98
N SER A 160 -14.78 -32.79 1.66
CA SER A 160 -14.75 -34.20 1.24
C SER A 160 -14.56 -35.05 2.47
#